data_AF-A0A6L9IHL4-F1
#
_entry.id   AF-A0A6L9IHL4-F1
#
_cell.length_a   1.000
_cell.length_b   1.000
_cell.length_c   1.000
_cell.angle_alpha   90.00
_cell.angle_beta   90.00
_cell.angle_gamma   90.00
#
_symmetry.space_group_name_H-M   'P 1'
#
loop_
_entity.id
_entity.type
_entity.pdbx_description
1 polymer ?
#
loop_
_entity_poly.entity_id
_entity_poly.type
_entity_poly.pdbx_seq_one_letter_code
_entity_poly.pdbx_strand_id
1 'polypeptide(L)'
;MLKRMILVAVALISTVLVFGLGASAQSDSMFGLTSEENVIVRAGPDFAYAAVARLPRNASVEILGRAGDFFRAWDGRQWVQVRAGDGSVGWIYARLLRTSRAFNSIPPTGRLLPRDANGRVPDGFDLSTNVCDQWQGEFTLSGNFMAGDTQLVTTYPTLQGANVYSVITIAPSGNRTAFDSETGTAIIELDRLPFEGGTYTWRVVPYWTTSTSRFRWQQVCLLRTGGTFEKPFTGRQTPTPEGE
;
A
#
# COMPACT_ATOMS: atom_id res chain seq x y z
N MET A 1 72.30 4.60 33.16
CA MET A 1 71.85 5.99 32.87
C MET A 1 70.34 6.04 32.97
N LEU A 2 69.84 6.75 33.99
CA LEU A 2 68.44 6.84 34.40
C LEU A 2 67.72 7.94 33.58
N LYS A 3 66.58 7.64 32.94
CA LYS A 3 65.72 8.67 32.32
C LYS A 3 64.22 8.38 32.50
N ARG A 4 63.70 9.02 33.55
CA ARG A 4 62.44 9.78 33.64
C ARG A 4 61.09 9.09 33.30
N MET A 5 60.34 8.88 34.39
CA MET A 5 58.87 8.88 34.49
C MET A 5 58.22 10.06 33.75
N ILE A 6 57.03 9.86 33.18
CA ILE A 6 55.85 10.77 33.21
C ILE A 6 54.57 9.95 32.94
N LEU A 7 53.60 10.06 33.83
CA LEU A 7 52.21 9.60 33.73
C LEU A 7 51.46 10.34 32.60
N VAL A 8 50.59 9.64 31.84
CA VAL A 8 49.40 10.27 31.23
C VAL A 8 48.20 9.30 31.29
N ALA A 9 47.23 9.73 32.09
CA ALA A 9 45.79 9.47 32.13
C ALA A 9 45.18 8.28 31.35
N VAL A 10 44.65 7.32 32.11
CA VAL A 10 43.58 6.41 31.69
C VAL A 10 42.27 7.21 31.67
N ALA A 11 41.78 7.56 30.48
CA ALA A 11 40.45 8.15 30.31
C ALA A 11 39.41 7.04 30.19
N LEU A 12 38.46 7.06 31.12
CA LEU A 12 37.36 6.12 31.32
C LEU A 12 36.43 6.07 30.11
N ILE A 13 36.11 4.85 29.68
CA ILE A 13 35.11 4.51 28.67
C ILE A 13 33.72 4.97 29.13
N SER A 14 33.02 5.75 28.32
CA SER A 14 31.58 6.01 28.48
C SER A 14 30.91 5.96 27.11
N THR A 15 30.70 4.75 26.61
CA THR A 15 29.83 4.48 25.48
C THR A 15 28.40 4.44 26.01
N VAL A 16 27.66 5.53 25.84
CA VAL A 16 26.21 5.56 26.08
C VAL A 16 25.54 4.76 24.96
N LEU A 17 25.16 3.51 25.24
CA LEU A 17 24.28 2.75 24.37
C LEU A 17 22.88 3.37 24.45
N VAL A 18 22.52 4.17 23.45
CA VAL A 18 21.13 4.60 23.25
C VAL A 18 20.36 3.41 22.70
N PHE A 19 19.72 2.65 23.59
CA PHE A 19 18.68 1.72 23.19
C PHE A 19 17.49 2.54 22.69
N GLY A 20 17.38 2.69 21.37
CA GLY A 20 16.18 3.19 20.74
C GLY A 20 15.03 2.26 21.10
N LEU A 21 14.08 2.76 21.89
CA LEU A 21 12.77 2.14 22.08
C LEU A 21 12.04 2.23 20.74
N GLY A 22 12.29 1.26 19.86
CA GLY A 22 11.35 0.94 18.80
C GLY A 22 10.09 0.43 19.49
N ALA A 23 9.08 1.29 19.63
CA ALA A 23 7.74 0.85 19.97
C ALA A 23 7.27 -0.07 18.84
N SER A 24 7.39 -1.37 19.03
CA SER A 24 6.67 -2.34 18.21
C SER A 24 5.19 -2.05 18.47
N ALA A 25 4.49 -1.57 17.44
CA ALA A 25 3.04 -1.56 17.45
C ALA A 25 2.59 -3.03 17.50
N GLN A 26 2.39 -3.55 18.71
CA GLN A 26 1.83 -4.87 18.91
C GLN A 26 0.38 -4.79 18.42
N SER A 27 0.15 -5.26 17.20
CA SER A 27 -1.20 -5.38 16.66
C SER A 27 -1.95 -6.37 17.53
N ASP A 28 -2.86 -5.87 18.37
CA ASP A 28 -3.76 -6.71 19.14
C ASP A 28 -4.55 -7.57 18.14
N SER A 29 -4.31 -8.88 18.18
CA SER A 29 -4.95 -9.83 17.29
C SER A 29 -6.46 -9.79 17.54
N MET A 30 -7.22 -9.44 16.52
CA MET A 30 -8.68 -9.44 16.60
C MET A 30 -9.20 -10.80 16.16
N PHE A 31 -10.19 -11.34 16.88
CA PHE A 31 -10.82 -12.61 16.54
C PHE A 31 -12.30 -12.44 16.22
N GLY A 32 -12.84 -13.40 15.47
CA GLY A 32 -14.26 -13.51 15.17
C GLY A 32 -14.72 -14.95 15.15
N LEU A 33 -16.05 -15.12 15.18
CA LEU A 33 -16.72 -16.42 15.08
C LEU A 33 -17.62 -16.44 13.86
N THR A 34 -17.59 -17.53 13.10
CA THR A 34 -18.58 -17.77 12.05
C THR A 34 -19.98 -17.85 12.67
N SER A 35 -20.97 -17.27 11.97
CA SER A 35 -22.35 -17.23 12.45
C SER A 35 -23.21 -18.37 11.92
N GLU A 36 -22.83 -19.03 10.83
CA GLU A 36 -23.60 -20.08 10.16
C GLU A 36 -22.78 -21.35 9.92
N GLU A 37 -23.46 -22.44 9.52
CA GLU A 37 -22.79 -23.64 9.04
C GLU A 37 -22.24 -23.45 7.61
N ASN A 38 -21.18 -24.19 7.28
CA ASN A 38 -20.60 -24.24 5.93
C ASN A 38 -20.22 -22.87 5.34
N VAL A 39 -19.73 -21.94 6.18
CA VAL A 39 -19.27 -20.62 5.75
C VAL A 39 -18.11 -20.76 4.77
N ILE A 40 -18.27 -20.22 3.57
CA ILE A 40 -17.27 -20.30 2.51
C ILE A 40 -16.19 -19.24 2.75
N VAL A 41 -14.95 -19.69 2.78
CA VAL A 41 -13.76 -18.83 2.67
C VAL A 41 -13.38 -18.75 1.21
N ARG A 42 -13.23 -17.53 0.68
CA ARG A 42 -12.88 -17.26 -0.72
C ARG A 42 -11.46 -16.76 -0.86
N ALA A 43 -10.89 -16.98 -2.03
CA ALA A 43 -9.55 -16.49 -2.37
C ALA A 43 -9.44 -14.96 -2.30
N GLY A 44 -10.53 -14.23 -2.60
CA GLY A 44 -10.59 -12.77 -2.56
C GLY A 44 -11.95 -12.22 -2.10
N PRO A 45 -12.05 -10.89 -1.89
CA PRO A 45 -13.24 -10.23 -1.32
C PRO A 45 -14.36 -10.03 -2.35
N ASP A 46 -14.82 -11.11 -2.96
CA ASP A 46 -15.91 -11.11 -3.92
C ASP A 46 -16.52 -12.51 -4.08
N PHE A 47 -17.79 -12.59 -4.44
CA PHE A 47 -18.44 -13.87 -4.71
C PHE A 47 -17.93 -14.55 -6.00
N ALA A 48 -17.29 -13.80 -6.90
CA ALA A 48 -16.67 -14.33 -8.10
C ALA A 48 -15.39 -15.15 -7.84
N TYR A 49 -14.70 -14.92 -6.72
CA TYR A 49 -13.49 -15.67 -6.38
C TYR A 49 -13.76 -17.13 -6.03
N ALA A 50 -12.80 -18.01 -6.32
CA ALA A 50 -12.86 -19.41 -5.96
C ALA A 50 -13.06 -19.61 -4.44
N ALA A 51 -13.78 -20.67 -4.07
CA ALA A 51 -13.85 -21.14 -2.68
C ALA A 51 -12.57 -21.90 -2.35
N VAL A 52 -11.91 -21.53 -1.25
CA VAL A 52 -10.65 -22.14 -0.81
C VAL A 52 -10.81 -22.98 0.46
N ALA A 53 -11.84 -22.71 1.27
CA ALA A 53 -12.18 -23.52 2.44
C ALA A 53 -13.66 -23.38 2.83
N ARG A 54 -14.10 -24.23 3.76
CA ARG A 54 -15.41 -24.15 4.42
C ARG A 54 -15.23 -24.30 5.92
N LEU A 55 -15.89 -23.43 6.68
CA LEU A 55 -15.82 -23.40 8.13
C LEU A 55 -17.19 -23.77 8.74
N PRO A 56 -17.22 -24.58 9.81
CA PRO A 56 -18.46 -24.86 10.55
C PRO A 56 -18.93 -23.62 11.31
N ARG A 57 -20.14 -23.67 11.88
CA ARG A 57 -20.64 -22.64 12.81
C ARG A 57 -19.74 -22.54 14.04
N ASN A 58 -19.57 -21.32 14.56
CA ASN A 58 -18.73 -21.00 15.72
C ASN A 58 -17.23 -21.32 15.52
N ALA A 59 -16.76 -21.53 14.29
CA ALA A 59 -15.34 -21.60 14.00
C ALA A 59 -14.68 -20.28 14.38
N SER A 60 -13.60 -20.36 15.16
CA SER A 60 -12.78 -19.21 15.51
C SER A 60 -11.82 -18.88 14.39
N VAL A 61 -11.74 -17.59 14.04
CA VAL A 61 -10.85 -17.06 13.01
C VAL A 61 -10.16 -15.80 13.51
N GLU A 62 -8.91 -15.62 13.14
CA GLU A 62 -8.20 -14.35 13.32
C GLU A 62 -8.60 -13.39 12.20
N ILE A 63 -8.86 -12.13 12.55
CA ILE A 63 -9.27 -11.06 11.66
C ILE A 63 -8.03 -10.26 11.24
N LEU A 64 -7.72 -10.30 9.95
CA LEU A 64 -6.50 -9.69 9.40
C LEU A 64 -6.77 -8.32 8.78
N GLY A 65 -7.97 -8.12 8.24
CA GLY A 65 -8.27 -6.93 7.47
C GLY A 65 -9.65 -6.95 6.85
N ARG A 66 -9.96 -5.94 6.03
CA ARG A 66 -11.24 -5.83 5.34
C ARG A 66 -11.11 -5.31 3.91
N ALA A 67 -12.19 -5.46 3.16
CA ALA A 67 -12.44 -4.82 1.89
C ALA A 67 -13.88 -4.29 1.85
N GLY A 68 -14.07 -3.20 1.11
CA GLY A 68 -15.32 -2.44 1.08
C GLY A 68 -15.51 -1.53 2.30
N ASP A 69 -16.53 -0.69 2.23
CA ASP A 69 -16.96 0.17 3.32
C ASP A 69 -18.22 -0.42 3.99
N PHE A 70 -18.35 -0.17 5.30
CA PHE A 70 -19.44 -0.71 6.13
C PHE A 70 -20.37 0.43 6.56
N PHE A 71 -20.70 1.36 5.65
CA PHE A 71 -21.48 2.56 6.00
C PHE A 71 -22.96 2.48 5.62
N ARG A 72 -23.33 1.81 4.52
CA ARG A 72 -24.65 2.05 3.90
C ARG A 72 -25.53 0.81 3.69
N ALA A 73 -24.97 -0.37 3.41
CA ALA A 73 -25.78 -1.58 3.18
C ALA A 73 -24.94 -2.85 3.23
N TRP A 74 -25.63 -3.98 3.44
CA TRP A 74 -25.10 -5.33 3.20
C TRP A 74 -25.32 -5.73 1.75
N ASP A 75 -24.57 -5.13 0.84
CA ASP A 75 -24.74 -5.22 -0.63
C ASP A 75 -23.78 -6.20 -1.30
N GLY A 76 -23.12 -7.07 -0.52
CA GLY A 76 -22.16 -8.04 -1.02
C GLY A 76 -20.74 -7.49 -1.19
N ARG A 77 -20.48 -6.27 -0.72
CA ARG A 77 -19.18 -5.59 -0.84
C ARG A 77 -18.40 -5.56 0.46
N GLN A 78 -18.99 -6.00 1.56
CA GLN A 78 -18.37 -6.02 2.89
C GLN A 78 -17.70 -7.36 3.12
N TRP A 79 -16.37 -7.38 3.04
CA TRP A 79 -15.58 -8.60 3.18
C TRP A 79 -14.53 -8.44 4.27
N VAL A 80 -14.25 -9.53 4.97
CA VAL A 80 -13.25 -9.59 6.02
C VAL A 80 -12.22 -10.64 5.65
N GLN A 81 -10.95 -10.25 5.68
CA GLN A 81 -9.83 -11.15 5.53
C GLN A 81 -9.60 -11.86 6.85
N VAL A 82 -9.48 -13.18 6.80
CA VAL A 82 -9.35 -14.03 7.97
C VAL A 82 -8.20 -15.01 7.82
N ARG A 83 -7.65 -15.45 8.96
CA ARG A 83 -6.85 -16.66 9.08
C ARG A 83 -7.64 -17.71 9.84
N ALA A 84 -7.84 -18.88 9.24
CA ALA A 84 -8.49 -20.01 9.88
C ALA A 84 -7.51 -20.77 10.80
N GLY A 85 -8.05 -21.67 11.63
CA GLY A 85 -7.24 -22.43 12.61
C GLY A 85 -6.20 -23.36 11.99
N ASP A 86 -6.34 -23.71 10.71
CA ASP A 86 -5.36 -24.47 9.93
C ASP A 86 -4.25 -23.59 9.31
N GLY A 87 -4.29 -22.28 9.56
CA GLY A 87 -3.35 -21.29 9.02
C GLY A 87 -3.72 -20.74 7.64
N SER A 88 -4.76 -21.26 6.99
CA SER A 88 -5.21 -20.77 5.68
C SER A 88 -5.73 -19.34 5.78
N VAL A 89 -5.37 -18.51 4.79
CA VAL A 89 -5.81 -17.11 4.70
C VAL A 89 -6.79 -16.96 3.55
N GLY A 90 -7.88 -16.24 3.79
CA GLY A 90 -8.86 -15.93 2.75
C GLY A 90 -9.89 -14.92 3.21
N TRP A 91 -11.02 -14.87 2.52
CA TRP A 91 -12.02 -13.81 2.67
C TRP A 91 -13.40 -14.39 2.94
N ILE A 92 -14.09 -13.84 3.92
CA ILE A 92 -15.46 -14.21 4.28
C ILE A 92 -16.36 -12.99 4.10
N TYR A 93 -17.56 -13.21 3.56
CA TYR A 93 -18.58 -12.18 3.50
C TYR A 93 -18.98 -11.78 4.92
N ALA A 94 -18.83 -10.52 5.26
CA ALA A 94 -18.76 -10.09 6.66
C ALA A 94 -20.05 -10.33 7.46
N ARG A 95 -21.20 -10.51 6.79
CA ARG A 95 -22.47 -10.89 7.43
C ARG A 95 -22.45 -12.30 8.05
N LEU A 96 -21.49 -13.14 7.64
CA LEU A 96 -21.30 -14.50 8.15
C LEU A 96 -20.33 -14.56 9.35
N LEU A 97 -19.89 -13.40 9.85
CA LEU A 97 -18.97 -13.26 10.96
C LEU A 97 -19.58 -12.42 12.09
N ARG A 98 -19.26 -12.82 13.31
CA ARG A 98 -19.43 -12.01 14.52
C ARG A 98 -18.05 -11.62 15.01
N THR A 99 -17.83 -10.34 15.27
CA THR A 99 -16.56 -9.80 15.74
C THR A 99 -16.73 -9.07 17.07
N SER A 100 -15.69 -9.06 17.89
CA SER A 100 -15.70 -8.34 19.18
C SER A 100 -15.57 -6.82 19.06
N ARG A 101 -15.17 -6.33 17.88
CA ARG A 101 -15.03 -4.91 17.54
C ARG A 101 -15.81 -4.58 16.26
N ALA A 102 -16.11 -3.29 16.06
CA ALA A 102 -16.81 -2.81 14.88
C ALA A 102 -15.99 -3.04 13.60
N PHE A 103 -16.64 -3.47 12.51
CA PHE A 103 -15.92 -3.73 11.25
C PHE A 103 -15.13 -2.52 10.72
N ASN A 104 -15.62 -1.29 10.94
CA ASN A 104 -14.92 -0.09 10.51
C ASN A 104 -13.60 0.18 11.28
N SER A 105 -13.34 -0.51 12.41
CA SER A 105 -12.04 -0.45 13.09
C SER A 105 -11.01 -1.41 12.48
N ILE A 106 -11.42 -2.32 11.58
CA ILE A 106 -10.52 -3.24 10.90
C ILE A 106 -9.80 -2.48 9.78
N PRO A 107 -8.46 -2.63 9.63
CA PRO A 107 -7.73 -1.95 8.56
C PRO A 107 -8.13 -2.49 7.18
N PRO A 108 -8.24 -1.63 6.15
CA PRO A 108 -8.46 -2.10 4.80
C PRO A 108 -7.19 -2.76 4.25
N THR A 109 -7.27 -4.05 3.92
CA THR A 109 -6.16 -4.84 3.35
C THR A 109 -6.44 -5.32 1.93
N GLY A 110 -7.69 -5.17 1.46
CA GLY A 110 -8.11 -5.60 0.13
C GLY A 110 -8.96 -4.57 -0.59
N ARG A 111 -9.17 -4.84 -1.87
CA ARG A 111 -10.02 -4.06 -2.77
C ARG A 111 -11.02 -5.00 -3.44
N LEU A 112 -12.19 -4.45 -3.76
CA LEU A 112 -13.23 -5.17 -4.47
C LEU A 112 -12.85 -5.27 -5.95
N LEU A 113 -13.31 -6.33 -6.61
CA LEU A 113 -13.11 -6.49 -8.05
C LEU A 113 -13.79 -5.36 -8.82
N PRO A 114 -13.18 -4.87 -9.90
CA PRO A 114 -13.82 -3.91 -10.79
C PRO A 114 -15.08 -4.50 -11.42
N ARG A 115 -15.99 -3.64 -11.86
CA ARG A 115 -17.22 -4.00 -12.56
C ARG A 115 -17.35 -3.27 -13.89
N ASP A 116 -17.74 -3.98 -14.94
CA ASP A 116 -18.10 -3.37 -16.22
C ASP A 116 -19.47 -2.67 -16.18
N ALA A 117 -19.91 -2.15 -17.33
CA ALA A 117 -21.21 -1.49 -17.45
C ALA A 117 -22.41 -2.40 -17.16
N ASN A 118 -22.23 -3.73 -17.24
CA ASN A 118 -23.24 -4.74 -16.96
C ASN A 118 -23.14 -5.29 -15.52
N GLY A 119 -22.25 -4.75 -14.69
CA GLY A 119 -22.02 -5.22 -13.32
C GLY A 119 -21.25 -6.54 -13.24
N ARG A 120 -20.61 -6.99 -14.32
CA ARG A 120 -19.78 -8.20 -14.36
C ARG A 120 -18.34 -7.88 -14.03
N VAL A 121 -17.63 -8.85 -13.46
CA VAL A 121 -16.16 -8.77 -13.36
C VAL A 121 -15.60 -8.84 -14.79
N PRO A 122 -14.74 -7.90 -15.20
CA PRO A 122 -14.12 -7.93 -16.52
C PRO A 122 -13.32 -9.21 -16.75
N ASP A 123 -13.26 -9.65 -18.02
CA ASP A 123 -12.43 -10.78 -18.39
C ASP A 123 -10.93 -10.49 -18.17
N GLY A 124 -10.15 -11.55 -18.01
CA GLY A 124 -8.69 -11.47 -17.90
C GLY A 124 -8.15 -11.44 -16.48
N PHE A 125 -8.98 -11.27 -15.44
CA PHE A 125 -8.53 -11.50 -14.06
C PHE A 125 -8.49 -13.00 -13.74
N ASP A 126 -7.37 -13.51 -13.23
CA ASP A 126 -7.32 -14.82 -12.59
C ASP A 126 -7.88 -14.72 -11.18
N LEU A 127 -9.02 -15.39 -10.94
CA LEU A 127 -9.75 -15.37 -9.67
C LEU A 127 -9.52 -16.63 -8.81
N SER A 128 -8.49 -17.43 -9.13
CA SER A 128 -8.07 -18.58 -8.34
C SER A 128 -7.42 -18.18 -7.00
N THR A 129 -6.76 -17.02 -6.98
CA THR A 129 -6.12 -16.38 -5.82
C THR A 129 -6.59 -14.93 -5.72
N ASN A 130 -6.27 -14.21 -4.63
CA ASN A 130 -6.53 -12.77 -4.60
C ASN A 130 -5.70 -12.07 -5.69
N VAL A 131 -6.33 -11.26 -6.54
CA VAL A 131 -5.62 -10.57 -7.64
C VAL A 131 -4.46 -9.70 -7.16
N CYS A 132 -4.52 -9.16 -5.95
CA CYS A 132 -3.44 -8.33 -5.41
C CYS A 132 -2.25 -9.13 -4.91
N ASP A 133 -2.42 -10.41 -4.58
CA ASP A 133 -1.32 -11.29 -4.23
C ASP A 133 -0.51 -11.66 -5.48
N GLN A 134 -1.10 -11.56 -6.67
CA GLN A 134 -0.46 -11.78 -7.98
C GLN A 134 0.36 -10.57 -8.45
N TRP A 135 0.13 -9.39 -7.89
CA TRP A 135 0.86 -8.16 -8.26
C TRP A 135 2.21 -8.08 -7.53
N GLN A 136 3.15 -8.92 -7.95
CA GLN A 136 4.50 -9.04 -7.38
C GLN A 136 5.58 -8.65 -8.39
N GLY A 137 6.71 -8.20 -7.87
CA GLY A 137 7.86 -7.76 -8.67
C GLY A 137 8.52 -6.53 -8.08
N GLU A 138 9.59 -6.11 -8.74
CA GLU A 138 10.40 -4.97 -8.34
C GLU A 138 9.82 -3.65 -8.82
N PHE A 139 10.01 -2.62 -7.99
CA PHE A 139 9.64 -1.25 -8.28
C PHE A 139 10.93 -0.46 -8.37
N THR A 140 11.24 0.07 -9.55
CA THR A 140 12.51 0.79 -9.75
C THR A 140 12.27 2.20 -10.24
N LEU A 141 13.24 3.07 -9.96
CA LEU A 141 13.27 4.45 -10.42
C LEU A 141 14.68 4.75 -10.94
N SER A 142 14.77 5.37 -12.11
CA SER A 142 16.02 5.82 -12.72
C SER A 142 15.93 7.28 -13.15
N GLY A 143 17.08 7.96 -13.15
CA GLY A 143 17.20 9.41 -13.34
C GLY A 143 17.45 10.12 -12.01
N ASN A 144 17.82 11.39 -12.08
CA ASN A 144 18.14 12.21 -10.92
C ASN A 144 17.89 13.70 -11.18
N PHE A 145 16.81 14.24 -10.61
CA PHE A 145 16.51 15.67 -10.69
C PHE A 145 17.60 16.55 -10.06
N MET A 146 18.34 16.06 -9.05
CA MET A 146 19.45 16.80 -8.45
C MET A 146 20.67 16.87 -9.38
N ALA A 147 20.77 16.00 -10.38
CA ALA A 147 21.80 16.03 -11.41
C ALA A 147 21.38 16.83 -12.65
N GLY A 148 20.18 17.43 -12.65
CA GLY A 148 19.67 18.23 -13.75
C GLY A 148 18.76 17.49 -14.74
N ASP A 149 18.47 16.20 -14.52
CA ASP A 149 17.46 15.51 -15.32
C ASP A 149 16.10 16.19 -15.15
N THR A 150 15.28 16.17 -16.21
CA THR A 150 13.91 16.72 -16.19
C THR A 150 12.84 15.63 -16.08
N GLN A 151 13.25 14.37 -16.18
CA GLN A 151 12.37 13.20 -16.11
C GLN A 151 12.99 12.10 -15.24
N LEU A 152 12.15 11.41 -14.47
CA LEU A 152 12.48 10.13 -13.85
C LEU A 152 11.65 9.04 -14.50
N VAL A 153 12.27 7.91 -14.80
CA VAL A 153 11.59 6.73 -15.34
C VAL A 153 11.34 5.76 -14.19
N THR A 154 10.09 5.39 -14.00
CA THR A 154 9.69 4.36 -13.04
C THR A 154 9.29 3.10 -13.76
N THR A 155 9.67 1.94 -13.22
CA THR A 155 9.18 0.63 -13.68
C THR A 155 8.58 -0.16 -12.53
N TYR A 156 7.57 -0.97 -12.84
CA TYR A 156 6.80 -1.74 -11.88
C TYR A 156 6.13 -2.93 -12.57
N PRO A 157 5.80 -4.00 -11.84
CA PRO A 157 5.13 -5.15 -12.42
C PRO A 157 3.73 -4.78 -12.92
N THR A 158 3.33 -5.39 -14.04
CA THR A 158 1.95 -5.32 -14.52
C THR A 158 1.09 -6.35 -13.80
N LEU A 159 -0.18 -6.05 -13.60
CA LEU A 159 -1.20 -6.95 -13.07
C LEU A 159 -2.12 -7.40 -14.20
N GLN A 160 -2.33 -8.71 -14.32
CA GLN A 160 -3.27 -9.28 -15.28
C GLN A 160 -4.68 -8.71 -15.07
N GLY A 161 -5.32 -8.27 -16.16
CA GLY A 161 -6.63 -7.64 -16.14
C GLY A 161 -6.61 -6.13 -15.81
N ALA A 162 -5.57 -5.58 -15.20
CA ALA A 162 -5.42 -4.13 -15.05
C ALA A 162 -4.94 -3.51 -16.37
N ASN A 163 -5.49 -2.35 -16.73
CA ASN A 163 -5.17 -1.68 -18.00
C ASN A 163 -4.65 -0.25 -17.84
N VAL A 164 -4.65 0.29 -16.62
CA VAL A 164 -4.05 1.59 -16.32
C VAL A 164 -3.35 1.51 -14.98
N TYR A 165 -2.21 2.19 -14.86
CA TYR A 165 -1.42 2.35 -13.66
C TYR A 165 -1.27 3.83 -13.37
N SER A 166 -1.34 4.21 -12.10
CA SER A 166 -1.03 5.57 -11.69
C SER A 166 0.14 5.59 -10.74
N VAL A 167 1.21 6.26 -11.17
CA VAL A 167 2.33 6.63 -10.31
C VAL A 167 2.00 7.93 -9.61
N ILE A 168 1.84 7.87 -8.30
CA ILE A 168 1.50 9.02 -7.47
C ILE A 168 2.73 9.44 -6.70
N THR A 169 3.24 10.63 -7.02
CA THR A 169 4.28 11.29 -6.22
C THR A 169 3.61 12.07 -5.09
N ILE A 170 4.25 12.07 -3.92
CA ILE A 170 3.80 12.75 -2.71
C ILE A 170 4.96 13.63 -2.27
N ALA A 171 4.74 14.93 -2.32
CA ALA A 171 5.70 15.94 -1.91
C ALA A 171 5.83 16.02 -0.37
N PRO A 172 6.87 16.67 0.19
CA PRO A 172 7.01 16.88 1.63
C PRO A 172 5.78 17.54 2.27
N SER A 173 5.14 18.49 1.59
CA SER A 173 3.89 19.12 2.03
C SER A 173 2.65 18.21 2.01
N GLY A 174 2.76 17.02 1.42
CA GLY A 174 1.65 16.09 1.20
C GLY A 174 0.91 16.27 -0.13
N ASN A 175 1.29 17.28 -0.94
CA ASN A 175 0.76 17.45 -2.29
C ASN A 175 0.98 16.21 -3.15
N ARG A 176 -0.05 15.80 -3.90
CA ARG A 176 -0.03 14.56 -4.70
C ARG A 176 -0.13 14.87 -6.19
N THR A 177 0.78 14.32 -6.97
CA THR A 177 0.77 14.43 -8.44
C THR A 177 0.73 13.04 -9.05
N ALA A 178 -0.17 12.82 -10.01
CA ALA A 178 -0.34 11.53 -10.67
C ALA A 178 0.25 11.52 -12.09
N PHE A 179 0.95 10.44 -12.41
CA PHE A 179 1.53 10.14 -13.71
C PHE A 179 0.97 8.78 -14.16
N ASP A 180 0.11 8.81 -15.17
CA ASP A 180 -0.65 7.63 -15.59
C ASP A 180 0.03 6.93 -16.76
N SER A 181 -0.11 5.62 -16.81
CA SER A 181 0.46 4.78 -17.87
C SER A 181 -0.40 3.55 -18.10
N GLU A 182 -0.48 3.11 -19.35
CA GLU A 182 -1.12 1.84 -19.73
C GLU A 182 -0.12 0.66 -19.69
N THR A 183 1.13 0.93 -19.31
CA THR A 183 2.23 -0.03 -19.31
C THR A 183 2.89 -0.14 -17.93
N GLY A 184 3.82 -1.09 -17.79
CA GLY A 184 4.67 -1.25 -16.59
C GLY A 184 5.74 -0.16 -16.41
N THR A 185 5.59 0.98 -17.07
CA THR A 185 6.55 2.09 -17.02
C THR A 185 5.82 3.42 -17.02
N ALA A 186 6.21 4.36 -16.16
CA ALA A 186 5.69 5.73 -16.17
C ALA A 186 6.82 6.75 -16.01
N ILE A 187 6.62 7.93 -16.59
CA ILE A 187 7.55 9.05 -16.53
C ILE A 187 7.03 10.07 -15.52
N ILE A 188 7.87 10.42 -14.56
CA ILE A 188 7.64 11.53 -13.64
C ILE A 188 8.35 12.75 -14.24
N GLU A 189 7.59 13.78 -14.60
CA GLU A 189 8.08 15.01 -15.21
C GLU A 189 8.27 16.09 -14.14
N LEU A 190 9.45 16.72 -14.12
CA LEU A 190 9.83 17.69 -13.09
C LEU A 190 8.90 18.92 -13.05
N ASP A 191 8.45 19.40 -14.20
CA ASP A 191 7.63 20.60 -14.39
C ASP A 191 6.17 20.42 -13.91
N ARG A 192 5.71 19.17 -13.81
CA ARG A 192 4.39 18.82 -13.27
C ARG A 192 4.37 18.71 -11.75
N LEU A 193 5.54 18.66 -11.11
CA LEU A 193 5.64 18.61 -9.66
C LEU A 193 5.53 20.02 -9.04
N PRO A 194 5.10 20.12 -7.77
CA PRO A 194 5.12 21.39 -7.05
C PRO A 194 6.53 22.02 -7.00
N PHE A 195 6.59 23.33 -6.82
CA PHE A 195 7.86 24.06 -6.80
C PHE A 195 8.79 23.68 -5.64
N GLU A 196 8.22 23.12 -4.56
CA GLU A 196 8.96 22.73 -3.36
C GLU A 196 10.05 21.68 -3.68
N GLY A 197 11.20 21.84 -3.03
CA GLY A 197 12.27 20.83 -3.05
C GLY A 197 12.16 19.86 -1.87
N GLY A 198 13.01 18.83 -1.88
CA GLY A 198 13.13 17.85 -0.81
C GLY A 198 12.81 16.41 -1.25
N THR A 199 12.57 15.55 -0.27
CA THR A 199 12.31 14.12 -0.48
C THR A 199 10.85 13.87 -0.84
N TYR A 200 10.63 13.38 -2.06
CA TYR A 200 9.33 12.92 -2.52
C TYR A 200 9.21 11.42 -2.32
N THR A 201 8.02 10.94 -1.99
CA THR A 201 7.69 9.50 -2.05
C THR A 201 6.91 9.23 -3.32
N TRP A 202 7.21 8.15 -4.03
CA TRP A 202 6.38 7.69 -5.15
C TRP A 202 5.74 6.34 -4.84
N ARG A 203 4.51 6.18 -5.31
CA ARG A 203 3.69 4.99 -5.11
C ARG A 203 3.02 4.61 -6.42
N VAL A 204 2.66 3.34 -6.58
CA VAL A 204 1.96 2.85 -7.77
C VAL A 204 0.66 2.20 -7.34
N VAL A 205 -0.32 2.24 -8.23
CA VAL A 205 -1.59 1.54 -8.07
C VAL A 205 -2.15 1.11 -9.44
N PRO A 206 -2.58 -0.16 -9.58
CA PRO A 206 -3.27 -0.63 -10.77
C PRO A 206 -4.76 -0.29 -10.72
N TYR A 207 -5.28 0.04 -11.89
CA TYR A 207 -6.68 0.34 -12.15
C TYR A 207 -7.19 -0.50 -13.31
N TRP A 208 -8.50 -0.67 -13.29
CA TRP A 208 -9.26 -1.10 -14.46
C TRP A 208 -10.25 -0.01 -14.87
N THR A 209 -10.40 0.22 -16.17
CA THR A 209 -11.39 1.15 -16.70
C THR A 209 -11.72 0.89 -18.17
N THR A 210 -12.90 1.34 -18.60
CA THR A 210 -13.27 1.49 -20.02
C THR A 210 -13.41 2.96 -20.41
N SER A 211 -13.00 3.88 -19.53
CA SER A 211 -13.18 5.31 -19.71
C SER A 211 -11.84 6.03 -19.66
N THR A 212 -11.68 7.04 -20.52
CA THR A 212 -10.58 8.00 -20.43
C THR A 212 -10.68 8.89 -19.19
N SER A 213 -11.83 8.89 -18.51
CA SER A 213 -12.02 9.72 -17.33
C SER A 213 -11.59 9.03 -16.04
N ARG A 214 -10.59 9.64 -15.38
CA ARG A 214 -10.02 9.14 -14.12
C ARG A 214 -11.04 8.92 -13.01
N PHE A 215 -12.12 9.72 -12.95
CA PHE A 215 -13.14 9.55 -11.90
C PHE A 215 -13.95 8.25 -12.06
N ARG A 216 -13.87 7.57 -13.21
CA ARG A 216 -14.50 6.27 -13.47
C ARG A 216 -13.54 5.09 -13.31
N TRP A 217 -12.28 5.35 -12.96
CA TRP A 217 -11.30 4.29 -12.82
C TRP A 217 -11.51 3.53 -11.51
N GLN A 218 -11.49 2.21 -11.61
CA GLN A 218 -11.71 1.34 -10.46
C GLN A 218 -10.37 0.80 -9.98
N GLN A 219 -10.00 1.17 -8.75
CA GLN A 219 -8.76 0.73 -8.14
C GLN A 219 -8.80 -0.77 -7.87
N VAL A 220 -7.86 -1.53 -8.44
CA VAL A 220 -7.82 -2.98 -8.31
C VAL A 220 -7.10 -3.41 -7.04
N CYS A 221 -6.01 -2.73 -6.67
CA CYS A 221 -5.20 -3.06 -5.49
C CYS A 221 -4.86 -1.83 -4.65
N LEU A 222 -4.50 -2.01 -3.39
CA LEU A 222 -3.98 -0.92 -2.54
C LEU A 222 -2.69 -0.34 -3.14
N LEU A 223 -2.42 0.94 -2.85
CA LEU A 223 -1.19 1.59 -3.29
C LEU A 223 0.03 0.88 -2.68
N ARG A 224 1.06 0.62 -3.50
CA ARG A 224 2.37 0.14 -3.06
C ARG A 224 3.40 1.26 -3.18
N THR A 225 4.27 1.40 -2.19
CA THR A 225 5.39 2.35 -2.23
C THR A 225 6.49 1.79 -3.11
N GLY A 226 6.92 2.59 -4.10
CA GLY A 226 8.06 2.24 -4.96
C GLY A 226 9.39 2.78 -4.44
N GLY A 227 9.36 3.88 -3.67
CA GLY A 227 10.56 4.45 -3.04
C GLY A 227 10.46 5.95 -2.86
N THR A 228 11.62 6.60 -2.77
CA THR A 228 11.75 8.05 -2.67
C THR A 228 12.72 8.60 -3.74
N PHE A 229 12.62 9.89 -4.02
CA PHE A 229 13.58 10.62 -4.85
C PHE A 229 13.74 12.05 -4.33
N GLU A 230 14.89 12.66 -4.59
CA GLU A 230 15.15 14.05 -4.24
C GLU A 230 14.82 14.98 -5.42
N LYS A 231 14.23 16.13 -5.11
CA LYS A 231 13.91 17.18 -6.09
C LYS A 231 14.47 18.52 -5.61
N PRO A 232 15.10 19.34 -6.49
CA PRO A 232 15.50 20.69 -6.13
C PRO A 232 14.28 21.62 -6.01
N PHE A 233 14.45 22.73 -5.29
CA PHE A 233 13.49 23.82 -5.33
C PHE A 233 13.48 24.45 -6.73
N THR A 234 12.31 24.57 -7.35
CA THR A 234 12.15 25.14 -8.71
C THR A 234 11.38 26.47 -8.72
N GLY A 235 11.08 27.03 -7.54
CA GLY A 235 10.49 28.36 -7.42
C GLY A 235 11.52 29.47 -7.73
N ARG A 236 11.02 30.70 -7.94
CA ARG A 236 11.91 31.86 -7.99
C ARG A 236 12.52 32.07 -6.60
N GLN A 237 13.84 32.05 -6.49
CA GLN A 237 14.50 32.60 -5.29
C GLN A 237 14.15 34.09 -5.25
N THR A 238 13.42 34.53 -4.23
CA THR A 238 13.42 35.96 -3.88
C THR A 238 14.85 36.30 -3.46
N PRO A 239 15.51 37.28 -4.10
CA PRO A 239 16.82 37.71 -3.62
C PRO A 239 16.66 38.12 -2.17
N THR A 240 17.43 37.49 -1.28
CA THR A 240 17.62 37.99 0.08
C THR A 240 18.10 39.44 -0.06
N PRO A 241 17.46 40.42 0.59
CA PRO A 241 18.05 41.75 0.67
C PRO A 241 19.41 41.59 1.34
N GLU A 242 20.49 41.77 0.58
CA GLU A 242 21.81 41.95 1.17
C GLU A 242 21.71 43.15 2.10
N GLY A 243 22.13 42.97 3.35
CA GLY A 243 21.95 43.93 4.43
C GLY A 243 22.48 45.32 4.06
N GLU A 244 21.69 46.33 4.43
CA GLU A 244 22.19 47.68 4.70
C GLU A 244 22.90 47.72 6.06
#